data_AF-A0A494ZWQ1-F1
#
_entry.id   AF-A0A494ZWQ1-F1
#
_cell.length_a   1.000
_cell.length_b   1.000
_cell.length_c   1.000
_cell.angle_alpha   90.00
_cell.angle_beta   90.00
_cell.angle_gamma   90.00
#
_symmetry.space_group_name_H-M   'P 1'
#
loop_
_entity.id
_entity.type
_entity.pdbx_description
1 polymer ?
#
loop_
_entity_poly.entity_id
_entity_poly.type
_entity_poly.pdbx_seq_one_letter_code
_entity_poly.pdbx_strand_id
1 'polypeptide(L)' 'MTLSKAKKQRKKQVREGRLNPEINRSPYAQLDLRTRKTKTKKDNLYRIKHKNRLPQKGDNDSFLCFYRPCTTETY' A
#
# COMPACT_ATOMS: atom_id res chain seq x y z
N MET A 1 15.14 -32.43 6.58
CA MET A 1 14.79 -31.66 5.36
C MET A 1 15.18 -32.44 4.11
N THR A 2 14.25 -32.75 3.22
CA THR A 2 14.54 -33.48 1.96
C THR A 2 14.53 -32.51 0.78
N LEU A 3 15.59 -32.53 -0.04
CA LEU A 3 15.62 -31.75 -1.27
C LEU A 3 14.59 -32.32 -2.27
N SER A 4 13.90 -31.44 -3.01
CA SER A 4 13.02 -31.89 -4.09
C SER A 4 13.78 -32.72 -5.14
N LYS A 5 13.10 -33.66 -5.80
CA LYS A 5 13.69 -34.50 -6.86
C LYS A 5 14.37 -33.65 -7.94
N ALA A 6 13.72 -32.56 -8.36
CA ALA A 6 14.27 -31.61 -9.33
C ALA A 6 15.56 -30.92 -8.84
N LYS A 7 15.65 -30.54 -7.55
CA LYS A 7 16.87 -29.93 -6.98
C LYS A 7 18.02 -30.95 -6.90
N LYS A 8 17.73 -32.23 -6.66
CA LYS A 8 18.73 -33.31 -6.68
C LYS A 8 19.31 -33.51 -8.08
N GLN A 9 18.47 -33.56 -9.11
CA GLN A 9 18.91 -33.72 -10.51
C GLN A 9 19.79 -32.57 -10.98
N ARG A 10 19.42 -31.32 -10.69
CA ARG A 10 20.24 -30.15 -11.05
C ARG A 10 21.61 -30.19 -10.39
N LYS A 11 21.69 -30.55 -9.11
CA LYS A 11 22.97 -30.72 -8.40
C LYS A 11 23.83 -31.83 -9.01
N LYS A 12 23.22 -32.93 -9.46
CA LYS A 12 23.93 -34.02 -10.17
C LYS A 12 24.55 -33.51 -11.48
N GLN A 13 23.77 -32.81 -12.31
CA GLN A 13 24.24 -32.25 -13.57
C GLN A 13 25.43 -31.29 -13.40
N VAL A 14 25.36 -30.41 -12.40
CA VAL A 14 26.47 -29.49 -12.07
C VAL A 14 27.72 -30.25 -11.63
N ARG A 15 27.56 -31.32 -10.82
CA ARG A 15 28.67 -32.18 -10.41
C ARG A 15 29.34 -32.89 -11.59
N GLU A 16 28.55 -33.27 -12.59
CA GLU A 16 29.02 -33.90 -13.83
C GLU A 16 29.61 -32.90 -14.83
N GLY A 17 29.70 -31.61 -14.47
CA GLY A 17 30.25 -30.56 -15.33
C GLY A 17 29.28 -30.05 -16.40
N ARG A 18 27.99 -30.41 -16.33
CA ARG A 18 26.98 -29.87 -17.24
C ARG A 18 26.57 -28.46 -16.82
N LEU A 19 26.08 -27.68 -17.79
CA LEU A 19 25.61 -26.32 -17.58
C LEU A 19 24.53 -26.26 -16.48
N ASN A 20 24.66 -25.30 -15.55
CA ASN A 20 23.63 -25.09 -14.53
C ASN A 20 22.37 -24.52 -15.18
N PRO A 21 21.22 -25.23 -15.13
CA PRO A 21 19.98 -24.76 -15.74
C PRO A 21 19.41 -23.50 -15.08
N GLU A 22 19.91 -23.09 -13.91
CA GLU A 22 19.54 -21.80 -13.31
C GLU A 22 20.09 -20.60 -14.09
N ILE A 23 21.23 -20.75 -14.77
CA ILE A 23 21.84 -19.69 -15.60
C ILE A 23 20.96 -19.36 -16.80
N ASN A 24 20.34 -20.38 -17.39
CA ASN A 24 19.49 -20.23 -18.58
C ASN A 24 18.04 -19.86 -18.24
N ARG A 25 17.71 -19.60 -16.97
CA ARG A 25 16.36 -19.20 -16.61
C ARG A 25 16.08 -17.78 -17.08
N SER A 26 14.88 -17.58 -17.61
CA SER A 26 14.36 -16.25 -17.89
C SER A 26 14.36 -15.39 -16.63
N PRO A 27 14.65 -14.07 -16.72
CA PRO A 27 14.58 -13.15 -15.59
C PRO A 27 13.19 -13.11 -14.92
N TYR A 28 12.13 -13.50 -15.65
CA TYR A 28 10.77 -13.56 -15.11
C TYR A 28 10.56 -14.69 -14.09
N ALA A 29 11.46 -15.68 -14.01
CA ALA A 29 11.32 -16.79 -13.07
C ALA A 29 11.49 -16.38 -11.60
N GLN A 30 12.13 -15.24 -11.34
CA GLN A 30 12.34 -14.69 -10.00
C GLN A 30 11.36 -13.56 -9.67
N LEU A 31 10.68 -13.00 -10.68
CA LEU A 31 9.76 -11.88 -10.51
C LEU A 31 8.37 -12.39 -10.12
N ASP A 32 7.78 -11.76 -9.11
CA ASP A 32 6.37 -11.99 -8.78
C ASP A 32 5.46 -11.13 -9.66
N LEU A 33 5.05 -11.71 -10.79
CA LEU A 33 4.19 -11.07 -11.79
C LEU A 33 2.73 -10.91 -11.34
N ARG A 34 2.35 -11.45 -10.17
CA ARG A 34 0.96 -11.43 -9.68
C ARG A 34 0.60 -10.17 -8.90
N THR A 35 1.57 -9.33 -8.60
CA THR A 35 1.46 -8.28 -7.57
C THR A 35 0.75 -7.00 -8.03
N ARG A 36 0.55 -6.81 -9.34
CA ARG A 36 -0.17 -5.63 -9.86
C ARG A 36 -1.66 -5.93 -9.98
N LYS A 37 -2.37 -5.87 -8.85
CA LYS A 37 -3.84 -5.92 -8.81
C LYS A 37 -4.42 -4.54 -8.61
N THR A 38 -5.50 -4.23 -9.34
CA THR A 38 -6.29 -3.04 -9.08
C THR A 38 -7.03 -3.19 -7.75
N LYS A 39 -7.39 -2.07 -7.14
CA LYS A 39 -8.11 -2.04 -5.86
C LYS A 39 -9.53 -2.58 -6.05
N THR A 40 -10.01 -3.39 -5.10
CA THR A 40 -11.41 -3.83 -5.10
C THR A 40 -12.33 -2.67 -4.70
N LYS A 41 -13.65 -2.82 -4.93
CA LYS A 41 -14.65 -1.83 -4.53
C LYS A 41 -14.56 -1.52 -3.02
N LYS A 42 -14.38 -2.54 -2.19
CA LYS A 42 -14.23 -2.40 -0.73
C LYS A 42 -12.96 -1.60 -0.39
N ASP A 43 -11.85 -1.92 -1.05
CA ASP A 43 -10.57 -1.22 -0.82
C ASP A 43 -10.64 0.25 -1.19
N ASN A 44 -11.43 0.62 -2.21
CA ASN A 44 -11.64 2.02 -2.55
C ASN A 44 -12.61 2.72 -1.58
N LEU A 45 -13.70 2.05 -1.19
CA LEU A 45 -14.73 2.62 -0.31
C LEU A 45 -14.18 2.96 1.08
N TYR A 46 -13.40 2.05 1.66
CA TYR A 46 -12.83 2.25 3.01
C TYR A 46 -11.45 2.90 2.99
N ARG A 47 -10.95 3.35 1.83
CA ARG A 47 -9.67 4.06 1.75
C ARG A 47 -9.84 5.52 2.12
N ILE A 48 -9.22 5.92 3.22
CA ILE A 48 -8.98 7.32 3.56
C ILE A 48 -7.72 7.77 2.80
N LYS A 49 -7.89 8.29 1.58
CA LYS A 49 -6.76 8.81 0.77
C LYS A 49 -6.34 10.21 1.22
N HIS A 50 -7.30 11.04 1.60
CA HIS A 50 -7.09 12.41 2.04
C HIS A 50 -7.72 12.57 3.43
N LYS A 51 -6.97 13.11 4.38
CA LYS A 51 -7.47 13.42 5.73
C LYS A 51 -8.29 14.71 5.68
N ASN A 52 -9.45 14.65 5.05
CA ASN A 52 -10.41 15.75 5.17
C ASN A 52 -11.22 15.47 6.44
N ARG A 53 -11.20 16.46 7.33
CA ARG A 53 -11.65 16.47 8.72
C ARG A 53 -12.87 15.56 8.96
N LEU A 54 -12.86 14.84 10.08
CA LEU A 54 -14.01 14.09 10.59
C LEU A 54 -15.28 14.94 10.44
N PRO A 55 -16.45 14.36 10.08
CA PRO A 55 -17.71 15.04 10.35
C PRO A 55 -17.70 15.30 11.86
N GLN A 56 -17.62 16.57 12.22
CA GLN A 56 -17.58 17.03 13.60
C GLN A 56 -18.75 16.33 14.30
N LYS A 57 -18.43 15.41 15.20
CA LYS A 57 -19.41 14.84 16.11
C LYS A 57 -19.95 16.05 16.86
N GLY A 58 -21.18 16.44 16.53
CA GLY A 58 -21.82 17.65 17.01
C GLY A 58 -22.09 17.52 18.49
N ASP A 59 -21.07 17.78 19.30
CA ASP A 59 -21.18 17.89 20.74
C ASP A 59 -20.83 19.35 21.10
N ASN A 60 -21.86 20.20 21.04
CA ASN A 60 -22.07 21.36 21.92
C ASN A 60 -21.01 22.47 22.03
N ASP A 61 -20.64 23.15 20.94
CA ASP A 61 -19.93 24.43 21.05
C ASP A 61 -20.86 25.61 20.72
N SER A 62 -21.38 26.24 21.78
CA SER A 62 -22.21 27.43 21.72
C SER A 62 -21.35 28.67 21.43
N PHE A 63 -21.51 29.26 20.24
CA PHE A 63 -20.79 30.47 19.85
C PHE A 63 -21.47 31.71 20.45
N LEU A 64 -20.88 32.25 21.51
CA LEU A 64 -21.23 33.57 22.06
C LEU A 64 -20.53 34.66 21.21
N CYS A 65 -21.21 35.16 20.18
CA CYS A 65 -20.74 36.29 19.39
C CYS A 65 -20.94 37.60 20.18
N PHE A 66 -19.86 38.14 20.75
CA PHE A 66 -19.84 39.50 21.29
C PHE A 66 -19.93 40.52 20.15
N TYR A 67 -21.11 41.12 19.94
CA TYR A 67 -21.24 42.34 19.15
C TYR A 67 -20.64 43.51 19.92
N ARG A 68 -19.56 44.10 19.42
CA ARG A 68 -19.02 45.36 19.93
C ARG A 68 -19.66 46.52 19.13
N PRO A 69 -20.46 47.42 19.74
CA PRO A 69 -20.99 48.57 19.03
C PRO A 69 -19.89 49.61 18.80
N CYS A 70 -19.82 50.14 17.58
CA CYS A 70 -18.95 51.25 17.21
C CYS A 70 -19.65 52.56 17.62
N THR A 71 -19.12 53.25 18.63
CA THR A 71 -19.50 54.63 18.95
C THR A 71 -18.43 55.57 18.40
N THR A 72 -18.83 56.48 17.49
CA THR A 72 -18.05 57.67 17.16
C THR A 72 -18.91 58.89 17.43
N GLU A 73 -18.40 59.72 18.32
CA GLU A 73 -18.99 60.93 18.87
C GLU A 73 -18.96 62.08 17.85
N THR A 74 -20.08 62.82 17.80
CA THR A 74 -20.23 64.29 17.71
C THR A 74 -19.47 65.12 16.67
N TYR A 75 -20.22 65.97 15.97
CA TYR A 75 -19.80 67.34 15.59
C TYR A 75 -20.73 68.33 16.28
#